data_AF-A0A179DDI1-F1
#
_entry.id   AF-A0A179DDI1-F1
#
_cell.length_a   1.000
_cell.length_b   1.000
_cell.length_c   1.000
_cell.angle_alpha   90.00
_cell.angle_beta   90.00
_cell.angle_gamma   90.00
#
_symmetry.space_group_name_H-M   'P 1'
#
loop_
_entity.id
_entity.type
_entity.pdbx_description
1 polymer ?
#
loop_
_entity_poly.entity_id
_entity_poly.type
_entity_poly.pdbx_seq_one_letter_code
_entity_poly.pdbx_strand_id
1 'polypeptide(L)' 'MTVKYLIDEKGNKTAVQLSLEDYNALLESANILPQHVIDGIKKGQEEGKLGLTKSTDEVMKKYES' A
#
# COMPACT_ATOMS: atom_id res chain seq x y z
N MET A 1 -13.23 0.62 -22.14
CA MET A 1 -14.06 -0.36 -21.41
C MET A 1 -13.12 -1.34 -20.75
N THR A 2 -13.20 -1.52 -19.43
CA THR A 2 -12.26 -2.34 -18.66
C THR A 2 -13.04 -3.39 -17.88
N VAL A 3 -12.65 -4.66 -18.00
CA VAL A 3 -13.28 -5.79 -17.30
C VAL A 3 -12.36 -6.20 -16.14
N LYS A 4 -12.88 -6.17 -14.90
CA LYS A 4 -12.19 -6.72 -13.73
C LYS A 4 -12.93 -7.97 -13.25
N TYR A 5 -12.17 -9.00 -12.89
CA TYR A 5 -12.72 -10.23 -12.31
C TYR A 5 -12.67 -10.11 -10.78
N LEU A 6 -13.81 -10.22 -10.14
CA LEU A 6 -13.92 -10.42 -8.70
C LEU A 6 -13.91 -11.92 -8.42
N ILE A 7 -13.16 -12.34 -7.40
CA ILE A 7 -13.14 -13.73 -6.94
C ILE A 7 -13.83 -13.74 -5.59
N ASP A 8 -14.89 -14.53 -5.44
CA ASP A 8 -15.57 -14.70 -4.15
C ASP A 8 -14.77 -15.65 -3.22
N GLU A 9 -15.18 -15.75 -1.95
CA GLU A 9 -14.53 -16.63 -0.95
C GLU A 9 -14.58 -18.13 -1.32
N LYS A 10 -15.44 -18.50 -2.29
CA LYS A 10 -15.58 -19.87 -2.82
C LYS A 10 -14.80 -20.07 -4.12
N GLY A 11 -14.06 -19.06 -4.59
CA GLY A 11 -13.25 -19.10 -5.80
C GLY A 11 -14.01 -18.83 -7.11
N ASN A 12 -15.29 -18.47 -7.05
CA ASN A 12 -16.08 -18.16 -8.25
C ASN A 12 -15.67 -16.79 -8.81
N LYS A 13 -15.47 -16.75 -10.13
CA LYS A 13 -15.05 -15.54 -10.84
C LYS A 13 -16.26 -14.84 -11.44
N THR A 14 -16.53 -13.63 -10.99
CA THR A 14 -17.57 -12.75 -11.56
C THR A 14 -16.90 -11.58 -12.25
N ALA A 15 -17.19 -11.37 -13.53
CA ALA A 15 -16.71 -10.20 -14.25
C ALA A 15 -17.60 -9.00 -13.93
N VAL A 16 -17.00 -7.87 -13.55
CA VAL A 16 -17.68 -6.58 -13.40
C VAL A 16 -17.22 -5.67 -14.53
N GLN A 17 -18.20 -5.13 -15.25
CA GLN A 17 -17.98 -4.14 -16.28
C GLN A 17 -18.03 -2.75 -15.66
N LEU A 18 -16.93 -2.01 -15.80
CA LEU A 18 -16.83 -0.63 -15.31
C LEU A 18 -16.69 0.33 -16.48
N SER A 19 -17.22 1.54 -16.31
CA SER A 19 -16.85 2.66 -17.17
C SER A 19 -15.35 2.99 -16.96
N LEU A 20 -14.72 3.64 -17.95
CA LEU A 20 -13.33 4.06 -17.79
C LEU A 20 -13.18 5.12 -16.67
N GLU A 21 -14.20 5.96 -16.51
CA GLU A 21 -14.24 6.99 -15.47
C GLU A 21 -14.27 6.36 -14.06
N ASP A 22 -15.20 5.43 -13.82
CA ASP A 22 -15.31 4.72 -12.53
C ASP A 22 -14.05 3.92 -12.22
N TYR A 23 -13.45 3.30 -13.25
CA TYR A 23 -12.20 2.57 -13.09
C TYR A 23 -11.05 3.48 -12.64
N ASN A 24 -10.94 4.67 -13.24
CA ASN A 24 -9.92 5.64 -12.87
C ASN A 24 -10.16 6.22 -11.48
N ALA A 25 -11.41 6.55 -11.12
CA ALA A 25 -11.75 7.01 -9.78
C ALA A 25 -11.44 5.97 -8.69
N LEU A 26 -11.68 4.68 -8.98
CA LEU A 26 -11.30 3.58 -8.10
C LEU A 26 -9.78 3.40 -7.98
N LEU A 27 -9.03 3.60 -9.05
CA LEU A 27 -7.56 3.59 -8.98
C LEU A 27 -7.02 4.77 -8.17
N GLU A 28 -7.55 5.97 -8.38
CA GLU A 28 -7.15 7.16 -7.63
C GLU A 28 -7.42 6.99 -6.14
N SER A 29 -8.61 6.49 -5.76
CA SER A 29 -8.93 6.21 -4.36
C SER A 29 -8.10 5.07 -3.76
N ALA A 30 -7.78 4.02 -4.53
CA ALA A 30 -6.92 2.93 -4.07
C ALA A 30 -5.46 3.37 -3.80
N ASN A 31 -5.03 4.47 -4.41
CA ASN A 31 -3.71 5.06 -4.17
C ASN A 31 -3.68 6.00 -2.96
N ILE A 32 -4.81 6.22 -2.28
CA ILE A 32 -4.86 7.02 -1.05
C ILE A 32 -4.41 6.13 0.12
N LEU A 33 -3.20 6.39 0.60
CA LEU A 33 -2.68 5.72 1.80
C LEU A 33 -3.49 6.14 3.03
N PRO A 34 -3.77 5.22 3.98
CA PRO A 34 -4.36 5.57 5.26
C PRO A 34 -3.52 6.61 6.01
N GLN A 35 -4.16 7.47 6.80
CA GLN A 35 -3.48 8.57 7.51
C GLN A 35 -2.29 8.10 8.37
N HIS A 36 -2.44 6.99 9.09
CA HIS A 36 -1.37 6.44 9.92
C HIS A 36 -0.15 5.98 9.12
N VAL A 37 -0.33 5.56 7.86
CA VAL A 37 0.76 5.20 6.94
C VAL A 37 1.48 6.46 6.48
N ILE A 38 0.72 7.50 6.11
CA ILE A 38 1.28 8.81 5.73
C ILE A 38 2.11 9.39 6.88
N ASP A 39 1.57 9.35 8.10
CA ASP A 39 2.25 9.87 9.30
C ASP A 39 3.50 9.06 9.63
N GLY A 40 3.45 7.73 9.48
CA GLY A 40 4.61 6.85 9.62
C GLY A 40 5.73 7.17 8.62
N ILE A 41 5.38 7.42 7.35
CA ILE A 41 6.35 7.82 6.32
C ILE A 41 6.99 9.17 6.67
N LYS A 42 6.19 10.17 7.05
CA LYS A 42 6.71 11.49 7.46
C LYS A 42 7.67 11.39 8.64
N LYS A 43 7.26 10.66 9.68
CA LYS A 43 8.10 10.43 10.86
C LYS A 43 9.42 9.76 10.49
N GLY A 44 9.39 8.70 9.68
CA GLY A 44 10.61 8.03 9.22
C GLY A 44 11.55 8.94 8.41
N GLN A 45 10.99 9.82 7.58
CA GLN A 45 11.77 10.82 6.84
C GLN A 45 12.42 11.86 7.78
N GLU A 46 11.70 12.32 8.80
CA GLU A 46 12.23 13.25 9.80
C GLU A 46 13.33 12.59 10.64
N GLU A 47 13.10 11.38 11.13
CA GLU A 47 14.10 10.60 11.88
C GLU A 47 15.36 10.35 11.03
N GLY A 48 15.19 10.08 9.73
CA GLY A 48 16.29 9.96 8.77
C GLY A 48 17.10 11.25 8.64
N LYS A 49 16.44 12.40 8.48
CA LYS A 49 17.10 13.72 8.40
C LYS A 49 17.85 14.09 9.68
N LEU A 50 17.32 13.68 10.84
CA LEU A 50 17.92 13.91 12.15
C LEU A 50 19.01 12.89 12.51
N GLY A 51 19.27 11.90 11.65
CA GLY A 51 20.25 10.84 11.93
C GLY A 51 19.83 9.88 13.05
N LEU A 52 18.53 9.81 13.35
CA LEU A 52 17.95 8.94 14.38
C LEU A 52 17.65 7.52 13.86
N THR A 53 18.12 7.19 12.66
CA THR A 53 17.93 5.87 12.04
C THR A 53 19.09 4.94 12.36
N LYS A 54 18.77 3.65 12.47
CA LYS A 54 19.77 2.59 12.60
C LYS A 54 20.10 2.03 11.22
N SER A 55 21.34 1.59 11.02
CA SER A 55 21.70 0.90 9.77
C SER A 55 20.98 -0.44 9.66
N THR A 56 20.81 -0.92 8.44
CA THR A 56 20.21 -2.24 8.16
C THR A 56 20.91 -3.33 8.97
N ASP A 57 22.24 -3.33 9.00
CA ASP A 57 23.03 -4.33 9.73
C ASP A 57 22.74 -4.30 11.24
N GLU A 58 22.56 -3.12 11.83
CA GLU A 58 22.22 -2.98 13.25
C GLU A 58 20.80 -3.49 13.56
N VAL A 59 19.86 -3.29 12.64
CA VAL A 59 18.49 -3.79 12.77
C VAL A 59 18.45 -5.31 12.62
N MET A 60 19.15 -5.86 11.63
CA MET A 60 19.12 -7.29 11.29
C MET A 60 19.70 -8.16 12.41
N LYS A 61 20.72 -7.68 13.14
CA LYS A 61 21.27 -8.36 14.33
C LYS A 61 20.23 -8.76 15.37
N LYS A 62 19.11 -8.04 15.49
CA LYS A 62 18.04 -8.38 16.44
C LYS A 62 17.24 -9.62 16.06
N TYR A 63 17.30 -10.02 14.79
CA TYR A 63 16.52 -11.12 14.22
C TYR A 63 17.39 -12.35 13.91
N GLU A 64 18.67 -12.32 14.24
CA GLU A 64 19.61 -13.44 14.05
C GLU A 64 19.50 -14.53 15.15
N SER A 65 18.41 -14.53 15.94
CA SER A 65 18.12 -15.55 16.98
C SER A 65 17.18 -16.63 16.49
#